data_AF-A0A9W6YNQ5-F1
#
_entry.id   AF-A0A9W6YNQ5-F1
#
_cell.length_a   1.000
_cell.length_b   1.000
_cell.length_c   1.000
_cell.angle_alpha   90.00
_cell.angle_beta   90.00
_cell.angle_gamma   90.00
#
_symmetry.space_group_name_H-M   'P 1'
#
loop_
_entity.id
_entity.type
_entity.pdbx_description
1 polymer ?
#
loop_
_entity_poly.entity_id
_entity_poly.type
_entity_poly.pdbx_seq_one_letter_code
_entity_poly.pdbx_strand_id
1 'polypeptide(L)'
;MRVADRRILKNPSDPFYPVIREYQDVVSKEPPSGLPPDRGVHHEIDLVPGTKYCVTKQWPLPREQCDGIDAFFRAKHEAGLVRESKSPHSTPTFCVRKPNGKWRIVHAFNKLNAGSDTNS
;
A
#
# COMPACT_ATOMS: atom_id res chain seq x y z
N MET A 1 2.70 9.19 -14.49
CA MET A 1 1.30 9.65 -14.63
C MET A 1 1.10 10.87 -13.72
N ARG A 2 0.90 12.07 -14.28
CA ARG A 2 0.58 13.27 -13.47
C ARG A 2 -0.91 13.17 -13.11
N VAL A 3 -1.22 13.10 -11.81
CA VAL A 3 -2.61 13.03 -11.32
C VAL A 3 -3.36 14.29 -11.72
N ALA A 4 -4.67 14.18 -11.99
CA ALA A 4 -5.51 15.31 -12.39
C ALA A 4 -5.31 16.51 -11.45
N ASP A 5 -5.09 17.67 -12.06
CA ASP A 5 -4.91 18.90 -11.33
C ASP A 5 -6.27 19.37 -10.82
N ARG A 6 -6.43 19.51 -9.49
CA ARG A 6 -7.64 20.10 -8.90
C ARG A 6 -7.95 21.50 -9.46
N ARG A 7 -6.99 22.17 -10.11
CA ARG A 7 -7.20 23.43 -10.84
C ARG A 7 -8.20 23.27 -11.99
N ILE A 8 -8.22 22.13 -12.68
CA ILE A 8 -9.13 21.90 -13.82
C ILE A 8 -10.57 21.77 -13.33
N LEU A 9 -10.82 20.99 -12.26
CA LEU A 9 -12.14 20.88 -11.62
C LEU A 9 -12.69 22.22 -11.07
N LYS A 10 -11.85 23.25 -10.95
CA LYS A 10 -12.25 24.61 -10.54
C LYS A 10 -12.49 25.55 -11.71
N ASN A 11 -12.22 25.12 -12.95
CA ASN A 11 -12.39 25.94 -14.15
C ASN A 11 -13.28 25.20 -15.18
N PRO A 12 -14.60 25.46 -15.17
CA PRO A 12 -15.53 24.87 -16.13
C PRO A 12 -15.21 25.16 -17.61
N SER A 13 -14.42 26.19 -17.88
CA SER A 13 -14.00 26.60 -19.23
C SER A 13 -12.78 25.81 -19.75
N ASP A 14 -12.17 24.97 -18.92
CA ASP A 14 -11.05 24.13 -19.32
C ASP A 14 -11.53 23.00 -20.26
N PRO A 15 -10.86 22.74 -21.39
CA PRO A 15 -11.29 21.72 -22.35
C PRO A 15 -11.33 20.30 -21.75
N PHE A 16 -10.60 20.03 -20.67
CA PHE A 16 -10.62 18.74 -19.98
C PHE A 16 -11.63 18.66 -18.83
N TYR A 17 -12.35 19.76 -18.54
CA TYR A 17 -13.35 19.80 -17.47
C TYR A 17 -14.42 18.70 -17.56
N PRO A 18 -15.05 18.45 -18.74
CA PRO A 18 -16.12 17.46 -18.83
C PRO A 18 -15.61 16.05 -18.50
N VAL A 19 -14.43 15.71 -19.04
CA VAL A 19 -13.80 14.39 -18.85
C VAL A 19 -13.38 14.18 -17.40
N ILE A 20 -12.71 15.16 -16.78
CA ILE A 20 -12.24 15.03 -15.40
C ILE A 20 -13.42 14.96 -14.42
N ARG A 21 -14.53 15.65 -14.72
CA ARG A 21 -15.76 15.56 -13.94
C ARG A 21 -16.41 14.19 -14.07
N GLU A 22 -16.47 13.63 -15.27
CA GLU A 22 -17.04 12.29 -15.52
C GLU A 22 -16.26 11.19 -14.77
N TYR A 23 -14.93 11.24 -14.81
CA TYR A 23 -14.05 10.23 -14.20
C TYR A 23 -13.48 10.67 -12.85
N GLN A 24 -14.21 11.52 -12.12
CA GLN A 24 -13.72 12.12 -10.86
C GLN A 24 -13.36 11.06 -9.79
N ASP A 25 -14.07 9.94 -9.80
CA ASP A 25 -13.89 8.79 -8.92
C ASP A 25 -12.53 8.10 -9.11
N VAL A 26 -12.02 8.00 -10.36
CA VAL A 26 -10.75 7.34 -10.68
C VAL A 26 -9.55 8.29 -10.82
N VAL A 27 -9.79 9.59 -11.00
CA VAL A 27 -8.71 10.61 -11.15
C VAL A 27 -8.36 11.34 -9.85
N SER A 28 -8.85 10.86 -8.71
CA SER A 28 -8.57 11.42 -7.38
C SER A 28 -7.08 11.39 -7.02
N LYS A 29 -6.64 12.41 -6.25
CA LYS A 29 -5.31 12.42 -5.61
C LYS A 29 -5.22 11.52 -4.38
N GLU A 30 -6.37 11.19 -3.81
CA GLU A 30 -6.46 10.34 -2.63
C GLU A 30 -6.77 8.91 -3.10
N PRO A 31 -6.05 7.90 -2.57
CA PRO A 31 -6.33 6.51 -2.92
C PRO A 31 -7.74 6.13 -2.45
N PRO A 32 -8.42 5.20 -3.15
CA PRO A 32 -9.71 4.70 -2.72
C PRO A 32 -9.63 4.10 -1.32
N SER A 33 -10.70 4.25 -0.55
CA SER A 33 -10.79 3.84 0.85
C SER A 33 -11.05 2.34 1.06
N GLY A 34 -11.01 1.54 0.00
CA GLY A 34 -11.31 0.11 0.05
C GLY A 34 -10.65 -0.65 -1.10
N LEU A 35 -10.88 -1.97 -1.12
CA LEU A 35 -10.39 -2.83 -2.20
C LEU A 35 -11.08 -2.48 -3.52
N PRO A 36 -10.37 -2.59 -4.65
CA PRO A 36 -11.02 -2.48 -5.96
C PRO A 36 -12.07 -3.60 -6.13
N PRO A 37 -13.06 -3.40 -7.02
CA PRO A 37 -13.96 -4.48 -7.41
C PRO A 37 -13.18 -5.71 -7.85
N ASP A 38 -13.66 -6.89 -7.47
CA ASP A 38 -13.06 -8.14 -7.91
C ASP A 38 -13.22 -8.29 -9.44
N ARG A 39 -12.12 -8.63 -10.11
CA ARG A 39 -12.05 -8.84 -11.56
C ARG A 39 -11.59 -10.25 -11.91
N GLY A 40 -11.51 -11.15 -10.93
CA GLY A 40 -11.04 -12.53 -11.11
C GLY A 40 -9.53 -12.65 -11.33
N VAL A 41 -8.77 -11.57 -11.16
CA VAL A 41 -7.31 -11.56 -11.24
C VAL A 41 -6.77 -11.19 -9.86
N HIS A 42 -6.06 -12.14 -9.24
CA HIS A 42 -5.44 -11.97 -7.93
C HIS A 42 -3.92 -12.02 -8.05
N HIS A 43 -3.24 -11.31 -7.16
CA HIS A 43 -1.80 -11.43 -7.05
C HIS A 43 -1.48 -12.62 -6.13
N GLU A 44 -0.83 -13.63 -6.69
CA GLU A 44 -0.29 -14.76 -5.95
C GLU A 44 1.23 -14.62 -5.86
N ILE A 45 1.80 -15.07 -4.73
CA ILE A 45 3.24 -15.10 -4.52
C ILE A 45 3.64 -16.56 -4.41
N ASP A 46 4.08 -17.12 -5.52
CA ASP A 46 4.62 -18.47 -5.57
C ASP A 46 5.98 -18.50 -4.88
N LEU A 47 6.21 -19.55 -4.10
CA LEU A 47 7.49 -19.79 -3.47
C LEU A 47 8.20 -20.94 -4.17
N VAL A 48 9.53 -20.82 -4.30
CA VAL A 48 10.36 -21.90 -4.84
C VAL A 48 10.09 -23.19 -4.03
N PRO A 49 9.88 -24.34 -4.68
CA PRO A 49 9.60 -25.60 -3.99
C PRO A 49 10.64 -25.91 -2.90
N GLY A 50 10.16 -26.26 -1.70
CA GLY A 50 11.03 -26.51 -0.54
C GLY A 50 11.42 -25.27 0.26
N THR A 51 10.96 -24.07 -0.13
CA THR A 51 11.16 -22.84 0.65
C THR A 51 10.51 -22.97 2.03
N LYS A 52 11.33 -22.80 3.07
CA LYS A 52 10.85 -22.72 4.46
C LYS A 52 10.16 -21.39 4.71
N TYR A 53 9.36 -21.32 5.77
CA TYR A 53 8.69 -20.09 6.18
C TYR A 53 9.67 -18.89 6.30
N CYS A 54 9.32 -17.80 5.63
CA CYS A 54 10.07 -16.56 5.64
C CYS A 54 9.77 -15.80 6.94
N VAL A 55 10.49 -16.14 8.00
CA VAL A 55 10.35 -15.51 9.33
C VAL A 55 11.52 -14.58 9.59
N THR A 56 11.23 -13.31 9.86
CA THR A 56 12.20 -12.32 10.30
C THR A 56 11.60 -11.51 11.45
N LYS A 57 12.29 -11.50 12.60
CA LYS A 57 11.81 -10.82 13.81
C LYS A 57 11.78 -9.30 13.61
N GLN A 58 10.75 -8.65 14.16
CA GLN A 58 10.68 -7.20 14.25
C GLN A 58 11.88 -6.64 15.03
N TRP A 59 12.60 -5.70 14.41
CA TRP A 59 13.68 -4.99 15.10
C TRP A 59 13.11 -4.01 16.13
N PRO A 60 13.84 -3.73 17.22
CA PRO A 60 13.47 -2.65 18.14
C PRO A 60 13.37 -1.33 17.38
N LEU A 61 12.29 -0.58 17.62
CA LEU A 61 12.05 0.73 17.02
C LEU A 61 11.86 1.79 18.10
N PRO A 62 12.21 3.06 17.83
CA PRO A 62 11.83 4.18 18.67
C PRO A 62 10.31 4.27 18.82
N ARG A 63 9.83 4.75 19.98
CA ARG A 63 8.40 4.85 20.30
C ARG A 63 7.59 5.59 19.23
N GLU A 64 8.13 6.71 18.73
CA GLU A 64 7.47 7.51 17.68
C GLU A 64 7.23 6.71 16.38
N GLN A 65 8.16 5.81 16.02
CA GLN A 65 7.98 4.96 14.85
C GLN A 65 6.91 3.89 15.08
N CYS A 66 6.90 3.27 16.27
CA CYS A 66 5.84 2.33 16.66
C CYS A 66 4.47 3.00 16.58
N ASP A 67 4.31 4.18 17.18
CA ASP A 67 3.04 4.92 17.17
C ASP A 67 2.59 5.26 15.73
N GLY A 68 3.55 5.62 14.85
CA GLY A 68 3.28 5.87 13.43
C GLY A 68 2.86 4.62 12.65
N ILE A 69 3.46 3.46 12.95
CA ILE A 69 3.13 2.16 12.35
C ILE A 69 1.74 1.70 12.82
N ASP A 70 1.45 1.81 14.12
CA ASP A 70 0.17 1.43 14.70
C ASP A 70 -0.97 2.28 14.13
N ALA A 71 -0.76 3.60 14.02
CA ALA A 71 -1.72 4.50 13.40
C ALA A 71 -1.98 4.14 11.93
N PHE A 72 -0.95 3.76 11.18
CA PHE A 72 -1.09 3.31 9.80
C PHE A 72 -1.91 2.02 9.71
N PHE A 73 -1.56 0.99 10.47
CA PHE A 73 -2.26 -0.29 10.41
C PHE A 73 -3.69 -0.20 10.90
N ARG A 74 -3.98 0.62 11.93
CA ARG A 74 -5.36 0.89 12.36
C ARG A 74 -6.21 1.48 11.22
N ALA A 75 -5.71 2.53 10.56
CA ALA A 75 -6.42 3.13 9.42
C ALA A 75 -6.61 2.15 8.25
N LYS A 76 -5.62 1.28 8.00
CA LYS A 76 -5.72 0.25 6.96
C LYS A 76 -6.69 -0.87 7.32
N HIS A 77 -6.78 -1.22 8.60
CA HIS A 77 -7.73 -2.22 9.10
C HIS A 77 -9.16 -1.71 8.99
N GLU A 78 -9.41 -0.46 9.42
CA GLU A 78 -10.72 0.22 9.26
C GLU A 78 -11.15 0.32 7.79
N ALA A 79 -10.19 0.51 6.87
CA ALA A 79 -10.43 0.53 5.43
C ALA A 79 -10.58 -0.88 4.79
N GLY A 80 -10.45 -1.96 5.57
CA GLY A 80 -10.51 -3.34 5.05
C GLY A 80 -9.33 -3.74 4.16
N LEU A 81 -8.22 -2.99 4.19
CA LEU A 81 -7.03 -3.24 3.36
C LEU A 81 -6.03 -4.21 4.01
N VAL A 82 -6.10 -4.38 5.32
CA VAL A 82 -5.29 -5.33 6.09
C VAL A 82 -6.16 -6.00 7.15
N ARG A 83 -5.74 -7.17 7.59
CA ARG A 83 -6.41 -7.94 8.65
C ARG A 83 -5.38 -8.61 9.55
N GLU A 84 -5.80 -8.97 10.75
CA GLU A 84 -5.01 -9.87 11.59
C GLU A 84 -4.80 -11.22 10.89
N SER A 85 -3.60 -11.78 11.04
CA SER A 85 -3.24 -13.06 10.45
C SER A 85 -2.42 -13.91 11.42
N LYS A 86 -2.57 -15.23 11.30
CA LYS A 86 -1.71 -16.23 11.96
C LYS A 86 -0.75 -16.84 10.93
N SER A 87 -0.18 -15.99 10.07
CA SER A 87 0.72 -16.44 9.01
C SER A 87 1.99 -17.04 9.62
N PRO A 88 2.50 -18.15 9.07
CA PRO A 88 3.81 -18.66 9.45
C PRO A 88 4.95 -17.80 8.87
N HIS A 89 4.65 -16.87 7.96
CA HIS A 89 5.60 -15.88 7.44
C HIS A 89 5.50 -14.56 8.22
N SER A 90 6.64 -13.91 8.44
CA SER A 90 6.69 -12.58 9.05
C SER A 90 7.85 -11.76 8.52
N THR A 91 7.59 -10.47 8.31
CA THR A 91 8.59 -9.50 7.85
C THR A 91 8.57 -8.29 8.76
N PRO A 92 9.74 -7.76 9.16
CA PRO A 92 9.79 -6.57 9.99
C PRO A 92 9.29 -5.38 9.19
N THR A 93 8.61 -4.49 9.90
CA THR A 93 8.09 -3.23 9.39
C THR A 93 8.82 -2.09 10.09
N PHE A 94 9.13 -1.03 9.35
CA PHE A 94 9.67 0.21 9.88
C PHE A 94 9.07 1.40 9.12
N CYS A 95 9.40 2.61 9.52
CA CYS A 95 8.93 3.80 8.81
C CYS A 95 10.04 4.82 8.61
N VAL A 96 9.94 5.57 7.51
CA VAL A 96 10.87 6.67 7.18
C VAL A 96 10.10 7.97 7.00
N ARG A 97 10.68 9.09 7.45
CA ARG A 97 10.13 10.43 7.18
C ARG A 97 10.30 10.76 5.70
N LYS A 98 9.21 11.20 5.06
CA LYS A 98 9.29 11.88 3.77
C LYS A 98 9.59 13.37 3.96
N PRO A 99 10.09 14.08 2.93
CA PRO A 99 10.31 15.53 3.00
C PRO A 99 9.07 16.35 3.37
N ASN A 100 7.86 15.84 3.07
CA ASN A 100 6.59 16.47 3.45
C ASN A 100 6.17 16.17 4.91
N GLY A 101 7.08 15.62 5.73
CA GLY A 101 6.85 15.29 7.14
C GLY A 101 6.03 14.01 7.36
N LYS A 102 5.42 13.40 6.34
CA LYS A 102 4.62 12.18 6.51
C LYS A 102 5.49 10.94 6.68
N TRP A 103 5.00 9.96 7.43
CA TRP A 103 5.59 8.63 7.51
C TRP A 103 5.35 7.84 6.21
N ARG A 104 6.37 7.13 5.74
CA ARG A 104 6.26 6.04 4.77
C ARG A 104 6.52 4.74 5.51
N ILE A 105 5.52 3.87 5.58
CA ILE A 105 5.69 2.52 6.11
C ILE A 105 6.42 1.67 5.07
N VAL A 106 7.38 0.87 5.54
CA VAL A 106 8.23 0.01 4.73
C VAL A 106 8.26 -1.37 5.38
N HIS A 107 7.96 -2.40 4.58
CA HIS A 107 8.10 -3.80 4.98
C HIS A 107 9.38 -4.35 4.33
N ALA A 108 10.23 -5.00 5.12
CA ALA A 108 11.46 -5.60 4.59
C ALA A 108 11.19 -7.00 4.02
N PHE A 109 10.61 -7.06 2.82
CA PHE A 109 10.28 -8.32 2.13
C PHE A 109 11.47 -9.08 1.55
N ASN A 110 12.72 -8.64 1.77
CA ASN A 110 13.92 -9.24 1.17
C ASN A 110 13.98 -10.77 1.29
N LYS A 111 13.62 -11.31 2.47
CA LYS A 111 13.61 -12.77 2.71
C LYS A 111 12.45 -13.48 2.01
N LEU A 112 11.31 -12.82 1.87
CA LEU A 112 10.18 -13.36 1.09
C LEU A 112 10.54 -13.36 -0.39
N ASN A 113 11.01 -12.22 -0.92
CA ASN A 113 11.39 -12.05 -2.31
C ASN A 113 12.49 -13.02 -2.76
N ALA A 114 13.45 -13.35 -1.88
CA ALA A 114 14.50 -14.33 -2.18
C ALA A 114 13.99 -15.78 -2.26
N GLY A 115 12.84 -16.07 -1.63
CA GLY A 115 12.17 -17.36 -1.71
C GLY A 115 11.03 -17.41 -2.72
N SER A 116 10.69 -16.28 -3.34
CA SER A 116 9.66 -16.20 -4.37
C SER A 116 10.17 -16.74 -5.69
N ASP A 117 9.34 -17.53 -6.37
CA ASP A 117 9.59 -17.87 -7.76
C ASP A 117 9.29 -16.65 -8.63
N THR A 118 10.22 -16.28 -9.50
CA THR A 118 10.12 -15.09 -10.36
C THR A 118 9.90 -15.46 -11.83
N ASN A 119 9.81 -16.76 -12.13
CA ASN A 119 9.66 -17.30 -13.47
C ASN A 119 8.24 -17.79 -13.79
N SER A 120 7.22 -17.40 -13.01
CA SER A 120 5.80 -17.69 -13.31
C SER A 120 5.12 -16.65 -14.20
#